data_AF-A0A972E7D1-F1
#
_entry.id   AF-A0A972E7D1-F1
#
_cell.length_a   1.000
_cell.length_b   1.000
_cell.length_c   1.000
_cell.angle_alpha   90.00
_cell.angle_beta   90.00
_cell.angle_gamma   90.00
#
_symmetry.space_group_name_H-M   'P 1'
#
loop_
_entity.id
_entity.type
_entity.pdbx_description
1 polymer ?
#
loop_
_entity_poly.entity_id
_entity_poly.type
_entity_poly.pdbx_seq_one_letter_code
_entity_poly.pdbx_strand_id
1 'polypeptide(L)'
;DGSELTEFLHPLSGNRLDIKKTVYDRYRNDAKFLSEELMKWVESIVDKYPDNPEKLFHHLWWKLPNKVPMIDFLPADTRVPYHSIIDHLDMTSALEGCKIGTQVKPSFLQVAIGPIQKFIAAARKTRDLWIGSYLLSYLTFQAIRTIGETYGFDHIIFPNMRHQTLLKDWLRNNKIDVDDHPQDLPRDIASLPNRFLAVVPADQAEAIAEEVKKAVEKTWDEFARQTADRLKISNADMKYWTMQTDLFPEFYYAIQEWESPQNFKKTFENFFSDTDEIDGFLNELQKISSLESYQVNSGSFYPFFYELTRRKLEAVKATTAFGGYIDDRLTNGDELSGEVKAILENYQPSGKRSATEKPERLGAINLIKREISEIREDFPNKKTPSTTEIAIRNLEEQKRKKWLDLLREDQPLQKLPTPYYAILVMDGDKMGEWMSGKRAPELRCRLHQKAKDAMEKLEKEGTLSLSRLKKAAITPSYHRAISRTLDHFSRFVKPVVEDKYHGLLIYAGGDDVLAFLPARTVFNCANDLRKIYSGIGKVELTIDANDKNSEEYLFDQELCFKKENEKWFPLFPMMGVKATMS
;
A
#
# COMPACT_ATOMS: atom_id res chain seq x y z
N ASP A 1 -40.23 5.51 1.84
CA ASP A 1 -39.32 6.54 2.33
C ASP A 1 -37.87 6.02 2.24
N GLY A 2 -37.16 6.34 1.17
CA GLY A 2 -35.74 5.97 1.00
C GLY A 2 -34.78 6.99 1.61
N SER A 3 -35.29 8.06 2.24
CA SER A 3 -34.46 9.11 2.84
C SER A 3 -33.80 8.66 4.15
N GLU A 4 -34.31 7.58 4.74
CA GLU A 4 -33.91 7.03 6.03
C GLU A 4 -32.78 5.98 5.96
N LEU A 5 -32.28 5.59 4.77
CA LEU A 5 -31.15 4.65 4.59
C LEU A 5 -29.94 5.33 3.92
N THR A 6 -29.71 6.61 4.26
CA THR A 6 -28.73 7.49 3.58
C THR A 6 -27.46 7.74 4.39
N GLU A 7 -27.24 6.95 5.44
CA GLU A 7 -26.09 7.12 6.34
C GLU A 7 -24.93 6.27 5.87
N PHE A 8 -23.74 6.87 5.78
CA PHE A 8 -22.49 6.13 5.64
C PHE A 8 -21.71 6.29 6.95
N LEU A 9 -21.29 5.16 7.50
CA LEU A 9 -20.51 5.10 8.74
C LEU A 9 -19.05 4.91 8.38
N HIS A 10 -18.17 5.68 8.99
CA HIS A 10 -16.74 5.56 8.75
C HIS A 10 -16.26 4.16 9.16
N PRO A 11 -15.60 3.39 8.29
CA PRO A 11 -15.21 2.00 8.55
C PRO A 11 -14.34 1.84 9.80
N LEU A 12 -13.42 2.79 10.01
CA LEU A 12 -12.40 2.73 11.05
C LEU A 12 -12.76 3.45 12.35
N SER A 13 -13.45 4.59 12.32
CA SER A 13 -13.87 5.28 13.56
C SER A 13 -15.24 4.84 14.05
N GLY A 14 -16.12 4.37 13.15
CA GLY A 14 -17.53 4.08 13.43
C GLY A 14 -18.39 5.35 13.54
N ASN A 15 -17.84 6.52 13.22
CA ASN A 15 -18.57 7.77 13.26
C ASN A 15 -19.46 7.90 12.02
N ARG A 16 -20.60 8.58 12.17
CA ARG A 16 -21.46 8.93 11.02
C ARG A 16 -20.82 10.07 10.25
N LEU A 17 -20.71 9.91 8.93
CA LEU A 17 -20.17 10.92 8.03
C LEU A 17 -21.30 11.78 7.44
N ASP A 18 -21.16 13.10 7.49
CA ASP A 18 -22.15 14.04 6.93
C ASP A 18 -21.94 14.24 5.42
N ILE A 19 -22.37 13.25 4.64
CA ILE A 19 -22.29 13.27 3.17
C ILE A 19 -23.63 13.62 2.50
N LYS A 20 -24.71 13.74 3.27
CA LYS A 20 -26.09 13.65 2.78
C LYS A 20 -26.51 14.85 1.92
N LYS A 21 -26.25 16.08 2.37
CA LYS A 21 -26.67 17.30 1.63
C LYS A 21 -25.99 17.39 0.27
N THR A 22 -24.70 17.08 0.22
CA THR A 22 -23.87 17.23 -0.99
C THR A 22 -24.14 16.14 -2.04
N VAL A 23 -24.42 14.90 -1.61
CA VAL A 23 -24.68 13.77 -2.52
C VAL A 23 -26.07 13.85 -3.15
N TYR A 24 -27.09 14.12 -2.33
CA TYR A 24 -28.47 14.12 -2.78
C TYR A 24 -28.76 15.25 -3.76
N ASP A 25 -28.26 16.45 -3.49
CA ASP A 25 -28.46 17.62 -4.34
C ASP A 25 -27.71 17.48 -5.68
N ARG A 26 -26.61 16.71 -5.71
CA ARG A 26 -25.74 16.57 -6.89
C ARG A 26 -26.21 15.52 -7.89
N TYR A 27 -26.69 14.36 -7.42
CA TYR A 27 -26.89 13.19 -8.30
C TYR A 27 -28.32 12.66 -8.37
N ARG A 28 -29.25 13.12 -7.53
CA ARG A 28 -30.61 12.55 -7.49
C ARG A 28 -31.35 12.66 -8.82
N ASN A 29 -31.20 13.78 -9.52
CA ASN A 29 -31.91 14.02 -10.77
C ASN A 29 -31.25 13.32 -11.97
N ASP A 30 -29.97 12.94 -11.84
CA ASP A 30 -29.16 12.40 -12.93
C ASP A 30 -28.87 10.90 -12.78
N ALA A 31 -29.25 10.27 -11.66
CA ALA A 31 -28.92 8.86 -11.37
C ALA A 31 -29.34 7.88 -12.48
N LYS A 32 -30.52 8.09 -13.08
CA LYS A 32 -30.98 7.26 -14.20
C LYS A 32 -30.12 7.45 -15.45
N PHE A 33 -29.83 8.70 -15.78
CA PHE A 33 -28.96 9.05 -16.91
C PHE A 33 -27.56 8.47 -16.73
N LEU A 34 -26.97 8.64 -15.54
CA LEU A 34 -25.67 8.05 -15.18
C LEU A 34 -25.66 6.53 -15.32
N SER A 35 -26.74 5.85 -14.92
CA SER A 35 -26.86 4.40 -15.08
C SER A 35 -26.92 3.98 -16.55
N GLU A 36 -27.65 4.71 -17.40
CA GLU A 36 -27.74 4.42 -18.83
C GLU A 36 -26.40 4.68 -19.55
N GLU A 37 -25.70 5.77 -19.19
CA GLU A 37 -24.35 6.05 -19.70
C GLU A 37 -23.33 5.00 -19.26
N LEU A 38 -23.40 4.57 -17.99
CA LEU A 38 -22.52 3.52 -17.46
C LEU A 38 -22.71 2.20 -18.20
N MET A 39 -23.96 1.80 -18.46
CA MET A 39 -24.27 0.58 -19.22
C MET A 39 -23.71 0.64 -20.64
N LYS A 40 -23.95 1.74 -21.37
CA LYS A 40 -23.37 1.95 -22.71
C LYS A 40 -21.84 1.91 -22.69
N TRP A 41 -21.23 2.49 -21.66
CA TRP A 41 -19.79 2.42 -21.49
C TRP A 41 -19.32 0.99 -21.26
N VAL A 42 -19.96 0.21 -20.38
CA VAL A 42 -19.63 -1.20 -20.15
C VAL A 42 -19.79 -2.02 -21.44
N GLU A 43 -20.89 -1.87 -22.16
CA GLU A 43 -21.13 -2.52 -23.46
C GLU A 43 -19.99 -2.23 -24.44
N SER A 44 -19.56 -0.96 -24.53
CA SER A 44 -18.43 -0.58 -25.40
C SER A 44 -17.09 -1.24 -25.00
N ILE A 45 -16.87 -1.53 -23.71
CA ILE A 45 -15.67 -2.24 -23.26
C ILE A 45 -15.78 -3.74 -23.57
N VAL A 46 -16.97 -4.33 -23.40
CA VAL A 46 -17.24 -5.73 -23.79
C VAL A 46 -16.98 -5.92 -25.29
N ASP A 47 -17.51 -5.02 -26.12
CA ASP A 47 -17.31 -5.05 -27.59
C ASP A 47 -15.84 -4.85 -28.00
N LYS A 48 -15.04 -4.17 -27.17
CA LYS A 48 -13.59 -3.97 -27.40
C LYS A 48 -12.79 -5.25 -27.16
N TYR A 49 -13.28 -6.17 -26.33
CA TYR A 49 -12.59 -7.39 -25.93
C TYR A 49 -13.48 -8.64 -26.05
N PRO A 50 -14.04 -8.96 -27.23
CA PRO A 50 -15.06 -10.00 -27.38
C PRO A 50 -14.54 -11.40 -27.02
N ASP A 51 -13.27 -11.69 -27.33
CA ASP A 51 -12.62 -12.98 -27.10
C ASP A 51 -11.45 -12.88 -26.11
N ASN A 52 -11.39 -11.83 -25.29
CA ASN A 52 -10.31 -11.62 -24.32
C ASN A 52 -10.84 -11.30 -22.92
N PRO A 53 -11.31 -12.32 -22.17
CA PRO A 53 -11.90 -12.12 -20.85
C PRO A 53 -10.92 -11.54 -19.83
N GLU A 54 -9.63 -11.83 -19.95
CA GLU A 54 -8.58 -11.30 -19.07
C GLU A 54 -8.45 -9.77 -19.22
N LYS A 55 -8.29 -9.26 -20.44
CA LYS A 55 -8.23 -7.82 -20.70
C LYS A 55 -9.55 -7.12 -20.37
N LEU A 56 -10.67 -7.77 -20.67
CA LEU A 56 -12.00 -7.27 -20.31
C LEU A 56 -12.10 -7.08 -18.80
N PHE A 57 -11.75 -8.11 -18.02
CA PHE A 57 -11.75 -8.07 -16.57
C PHE A 57 -10.87 -6.94 -16.05
N HIS A 58 -9.60 -6.88 -16.46
CA HIS A 58 -8.68 -5.86 -15.98
C HIS A 58 -9.09 -4.43 -16.36
N HIS A 59 -9.64 -4.22 -17.57
CA HIS A 59 -10.14 -2.92 -17.98
C HIS A 59 -11.32 -2.49 -17.08
N LEU A 60 -12.32 -3.36 -16.92
CA LEU A 60 -13.49 -3.07 -16.09
C LEU A 60 -13.10 -2.86 -14.63
N TRP A 61 -12.30 -3.77 -14.06
CA TRP A 61 -11.85 -3.70 -12.67
C TRP A 61 -11.10 -2.39 -12.37
N TRP A 62 -10.26 -1.91 -13.29
CA TRP A 62 -9.52 -0.66 -13.12
C TRP A 62 -10.40 0.59 -13.31
N LYS A 63 -11.23 0.64 -14.36
CA LYS A 63 -11.91 1.88 -14.77
C LYS A 63 -13.30 2.07 -14.17
N LEU A 64 -14.02 0.98 -13.86
CA LEU A 64 -15.41 1.04 -13.43
C LEU A 64 -15.63 1.95 -12.20
N PRO A 65 -14.82 1.87 -11.12
CA PRO A 65 -14.95 2.78 -9.99
C PRO A 65 -14.89 4.26 -10.37
N ASN A 66 -14.02 4.63 -11.30
CA ASN A 66 -13.84 6.02 -11.73
C ASN A 66 -15.02 6.55 -12.56
N LYS A 67 -15.88 5.66 -13.08
CA LYS A 67 -17.10 6.03 -13.82
C LYS A 67 -18.30 6.23 -12.91
N VAL A 68 -18.23 5.79 -11.67
CA VAL A 68 -19.32 5.91 -10.71
C VAL A 68 -19.00 7.00 -9.69
N PRO A 69 -19.71 8.14 -9.73
CA PRO A 69 -19.48 9.19 -8.74
C PRO A 69 -19.74 8.68 -7.32
N MET A 70 -18.93 9.13 -6.36
CA MET A 70 -19.10 8.82 -4.93
C MET A 70 -19.06 7.33 -4.58
N ILE A 71 -18.45 6.52 -5.43
CA ILE A 71 -18.43 5.06 -5.28
C ILE A 71 -17.87 4.59 -3.92
N ASP A 72 -16.93 5.35 -3.33
CA ASP A 72 -16.37 5.08 -2.01
C ASP A 72 -17.39 5.19 -0.85
N PHE A 73 -18.51 5.88 -1.10
CA PHE A 73 -19.58 6.12 -0.13
C PHE A 73 -20.86 5.33 -0.43
N LEU A 74 -20.91 4.58 -1.53
CA LEU A 74 -22.05 3.71 -1.85
C LEU A 74 -21.90 2.41 -1.05
N PRO A 75 -22.73 2.18 0.00
CA PRO A 75 -22.56 1.01 0.85
C PRO A 75 -22.96 -0.26 0.10
N ALA A 76 -22.23 -1.34 0.32
CA ALA A 76 -22.62 -2.64 -0.22
C ALA A 76 -23.92 -3.18 0.41
N ASP A 77 -24.15 -2.87 1.68
CA ASP A 77 -25.36 -3.21 2.42
C ASP A 77 -25.84 -2.00 3.22
N THR A 78 -27.05 -1.53 2.96
CA THR A 78 -27.64 -0.35 3.62
C THR A 78 -27.90 -0.56 5.12
N ARG A 79 -28.00 -1.81 5.59
CA ARG A 79 -28.14 -2.15 7.02
C ARG A 79 -26.81 -2.04 7.75
N VAL A 80 -25.70 -2.16 7.01
CA VAL A 80 -24.33 -2.23 7.53
C VAL A 80 -23.44 -1.28 6.71
N PRO A 81 -23.73 0.04 6.70
CA PRO A 81 -23.23 0.95 5.66
C PRO A 81 -21.84 1.51 5.99
N TYR A 82 -20.87 0.62 6.23
CA TYR A 82 -19.49 1.00 6.61
C TYR A 82 -18.42 0.68 5.56
N HIS A 83 -18.76 -0.08 4.51
CA HIS A 83 -17.82 -0.45 3.45
C HIS A 83 -18.43 -0.18 2.08
N SER A 84 -17.59 0.21 1.12
CA SER A 84 -18.03 0.51 -0.24
C SER A 84 -18.46 -0.77 -0.95
N ILE A 85 -19.39 -0.63 -1.91
CA ILE A 85 -19.73 -1.67 -2.86
C ILE A 85 -18.50 -2.16 -3.65
N ILE A 86 -17.47 -1.34 -3.90
CA ILE A 86 -16.23 -1.81 -4.55
C ILE A 86 -15.53 -2.85 -3.69
N ASP A 87 -15.36 -2.56 -2.39
CA ASP A 87 -14.66 -3.45 -1.47
C ASP A 87 -15.38 -4.81 -1.35
N HIS A 88 -16.70 -4.81 -1.55
CA HIS A 88 -17.52 -6.02 -1.61
C HIS A 88 -17.37 -6.76 -2.95
N LEU A 89 -17.44 -6.04 -4.08
CA LEU A 89 -17.34 -6.64 -5.42
C LEU A 89 -15.96 -7.26 -5.65
N ASP A 90 -14.88 -6.58 -5.27
CA ASP A 90 -13.52 -7.12 -5.38
C ASP A 90 -13.38 -8.42 -4.60
N MET A 91 -13.93 -8.47 -3.38
CA MET A 91 -13.83 -9.67 -2.56
C MET A 91 -14.66 -10.82 -3.13
N THR A 92 -15.88 -10.53 -3.60
CA THR A 92 -16.75 -11.54 -4.22
C THR A 92 -16.10 -12.12 -5.48
N SER A 93 -15.53 -11.26 -6.32
CA SER A 93 -14.79 -11.67 -7.53
C SER A 93 -13.55 -12.52 -7.18
N ALA A 94 -12.75 -12.12 -6.19
CA ALA A 94 -11.59 -12.90 -5.76
C ALA A 94 -11.98 -14.27 -5.16
N LEU A 95 -13.07 -14.35 -4.40
CA LEU A 95 -13.56 -15.63 -3.85
C LEU A 95 -14.10 -16.56 -4.94
N GLU A 96 -14.66 -16.02 -6.02
CA GLU A 96 -15.08 -16.80 -7.18
C GLU A 96 -13.88 -17.50 -7.82
N GLY A 97 -12.74 -16.80 -7.95
CA GLY A 97 -11.47 -17.36 -8.41
C GLY A 97 -10.92 -18.48 -7.52
N CYS A 98 -11.37 -18.57 -6.26
CA CYS A 98 -10.97 -19.58 -5.28
C CYS A 98 -11.88 -20.83 -5.26
N LYS A 99 -12.71 -21.06 -6.29
CA LYS A 99 -13.56 -22.25 -6.37
C LYS A 99 -12.77 -23.50 -6.73
N ILE A 100 -12.95 -24.55 -5.93
CA ILE A 100 -12.45 -25.91 -6.19
C ILE A 100 -13.67 -26.81 -6.38
N GLY A 101 -13.94 -27.19 -7.63
CA GLY A 101 -15.21 -27.82 -8.01
C GLY A 101 -16.37 -26.85 -7.82
N THR A 102 -17.32 -27.18 -6.95
CA THR A 102 -18.49 -26.33 -6.65
C THR A 102 -18.36 -25.52 -5.37
N GLN A 103 -17.26 -25.69 -4.62
CA GLN A 103 -17.06 -25.08 -3.30
C GLN A 103 -16.02 -23.97 -3.37
N VAL A 104 -16.31 -22.85 -2.74
CA VAL A 104 -15.34 -21.76 -2.53
C VAL A 104 -14.39 -22.19 -1.41
N LYS A 105 -13.12 -22.44 -1.76
CA LYS A 105 -12.08 -22.92 -0.82
C LYS A 105 -10.85 -22.01 -0.89
N PRO A 106 -10.91 -20.83 -0.26
CA PRO A 106 -9.83 -19.88 -0.27
C PRO A 106 -8.78 -20.20 0.80
N SER A 107 -7.56 -19.72 0.57
CA SER A 107 -6.49 -19.63 1.54
C SER A 107 -5.94 -18.21 1.57
N PHE A 108 -5.50 -17.77 2.73
CA PHE A 108 -4.61 -16.62 2.80
C PHE A 108 -3.22 -17.01 2.35
N LEU A 109 -2.61 -16.12 1.57
CA LEU A 109 -1.19 -16.10 1.30
C LEU A 109 -0.66 -14.74 1.75
N GLN A 110 0.09 -14.73 2.84
CA GLN A 110 0.76 -13.53 3.32
C GLN A 110 2.24 -13.61 3.00
N VAL A 111 2.78 -12.61 2.31
CA VAL A 111 4.17 -12.57 1.85
C VAL A 111 4.88 -11.35 2.44
N ALA A 112 6.16 -11.51 2.75
CA ALA A 112 7.06 -10.43 3.15
C ALA A 112 8.42 -10.57 2.44
N ILE A 113 8.91 -9.46 1.89
CA ILE A 113 10.23 -9.36 1.24
C ILE A 113 11.15 -8.52 2.13
N GLY A 114 12.39 -8.94 2.34
CA GLY A 114 13.33 -8.25 3.24
C GLY A 114 14.81 -8.49 2.90
N PRO A 115 15.74 -8.01 3.75
CA PRO A 115 15.53 -7.07 4.85
C PRO A 115 15.26 -5.63 4.36
N ILE A 116 14.38 -4.87 5.03
CA ILE A 116 13.99 -3.51 4.61
C ILE A 116 14.97 -2.44 5.12
N GLN A 117 15.10 -2.33 6.45
CA GLN A 117 15.78 -1.20 7.09
C GLN A 117 17.26 -1.18 6.74
N LYS A 118 17.93 -2.35 6.83
CA LYS A 118 19.33 -2.50 6.44
C LYS A 118 19.55 -2.17 4.96
N PHE A 119 18.67 -2.66 4.08
CA PHE A 119 18.77 -2.43 2.65
C PHE A 119 18.61 -0.95 2.31
N ILE A 120 17.62 -0.26 2.87
CA ILE A 120 17.42 1.18 2.60
C ILE A 120 18.54 2.01 3.24
N ALA A 121 18.90 1.74 4.51
CA ALA A 121 19.89 2.53 5.25
C ALA A 121 21.31 2.45 4.70
N ALA A 122 21.67 1.40 3.96
CA ALA A 122 22.94 1.29 3.23
C ALA A 122 22.96 2.26 2.04
N ALA A 123 23.22 3.54 2.34
CA ALA A 123 23.12 4.66 1.42
C ALA A 123 24.02 5.83 1.86
N ARG A 124 24.64 6.53 0.90
CA ARG A 124 25.43 7.76 1.15
C ARG A 124 24.79 9.00 0.54
N LYS A 125 24.06 8.83 -0.57
CA LYS A 125 23.35 9.90 -1.27
C LYS A 125 21.84 9.70 -1.14
N THR A 126 21.08 10.79 -1.24
CA THR A 126 19.61 10.74 -1.28
C THR A 126 19.06 9.88 -2.42
N ARG A 127 19.79 9.80 -3.54
CA ARG A 127 19.53 8.87 -4.64
C ARG A 127 19.53 7.40 -4.20
N ASP A 128 20.45 7.00 -3.34
CA ASP A 128 20.62 5.60 -2.89
C ASP A 128 19.47 5.18 -1.98
N LEU A 129 19.04 6.08 -1.10
CA LEU A 129 17.87 5.87 -0.24
C LEU A 129 16.61 5.69 -1.09
N TRP A 130 16.41 6.58 -2.06
CA TRP A 130 15.26 6.55 -2.94
C TRP A 130 15.23 5.29 -3.81
N ILE A 131 16.35 4.93 -4.46
CA ILE A 131 16.41 3.74 -5.32
C ILE A 131 16.26 2.45 -4.51
N GLY A 132 16.80 2.39 -3.29
CA GLY A 132 16.61 1.25 -2.39
C GLY A 132 15.13 1.05 -2.05
N SER A 133 14.44 2.14 -1.70
CA SER A 133 13.00 2.12 -1.46
C SER A 133 12.21 1.67 -2.71
N TYR A 134 12.53 2.24 -3.88
CA TYR A 134 11.87 1.93 -5.14
C TYR A 134 12.10 0.49 -5.60
N LEU A 135 13.32 -0.06 -5.42
CA LEU A 135 13.64 -1.45 -5.71
C LEU A 135 12.77 -2.42 -4.91
N LEU A 136 12.57 -2.15 -3.61
CA LEU A 136 11.70 -2.96 -2.76
C LEU A 136 10.25 -2.92 -3.26
N SER A 137 9.70 -1.73 -3.50
CA SER A 137 8.34 -1.60 -4.06
C SER A 137 8.22 -2.29 -5.43
N TYR A 138 9.25 -2.24 -6.28
CA TYR A 138 9.27 -2.90 -7.57
C TYR A 138 9.31 -4.43 -7.45
N LEU A 139 10.14 -4.98 -6.56
CA LEU A 139 10.18 -6.42 -6.29
C LEU A 139 8.86 -6.92 -5.71
N THR A 140 8.24 -6.16 -4.79
CA THR A 140 6.90 -6.49 -4.30
C THR A 140 5.86 -6.43 -5.41
N PHE A 141 5.96 -5.47 -6.34
CA PHE A 141 5.09 -5.46 -7.51
C PHE A 141 5.24 -6.71 -8.37
N GLN A 142 6.47 -7.17 -8.64
CA GLN A 142 6.67 -8.41 -9.42
C GLN A 142 6.07 -9.62 -8.70
N ALA A 143 6.17 -9.69 -7.38
CA ALA A 143 5.53 -10.71 -6.57
C ALA A 143 4.00 -10.69 -6.72
N ILE A 144 3.39 -9.51 -6.56
CA ILE A 144 1.94 -9.33 -6.70
C ILE A 144 1.47 -9.63 -8.13
N ARG A 145 2.25 -9.21 -9.13
CA ARG A 145 1.95 -9.40 -10.54
C ARG A 145 1.75 -10.86 -10.90
N THR A 146 2.55 -11.78 -10.36
CA THR A 146 2.38 -13.22 -10.57
C THR A 146 0.96 -13.69 -10.22
N ILE A 147 0.39 -13.22 -9.11
CA ILE A 147 -0.99 -13.53 -8.73
C ILE A 147 -1.98 -12.77 -9.62
N GLY A 148 -1.72 -11.49 -9.85
CA GLY A 148 -2.60 -10.59 -10.59
C GLY A 148 -2.82 -10.99 -12.04
N GLU A 149 -1.79 -11.53 -12.71
CA GLU A 149 -1.85 -12.02 -14.09
C GLU A 149 -2.68 -13.31 -14.22
N THR A 150 -2.64 -14.19 -13.23
CA THR A 150 -3.32 -15.50 -13.30
C THR A 150 -4.75 -15.45 -12.77
N TYR A 151 -4.96 -14.76 -11.65
CA TYR A 151 -6.22 -14.78 -10.92
C TYR A 151 -6.95 -13.43 -10.92
N GLY A 152 -6.22 -12.33 -11.11
CA GLY A 152 -6.73 -10.97 -11.02
C GLY A 152 -6.14 -10.18 -9.86
N PHE A 153 -5.95 -8.87 -10.05
CA PHE A 153 -5.41 -7.97 -9.02
C PHE A 153 -6.39 -7.71 -7.87
N ASP A 154 -7.65 -8.10 -8.02
CA ASP A 154 -8.64 -8.18 -6.94
C ASP A 154 -8.31 -9.28 -5.93
N HIS A 155 -7.46 -10.26 -6.23
CA HIS A 155 -7.02 -11.26 -5.25
C HIS A 155 -6.11 -10.68 -4.15
N ILE A 156 -5.58 -9.47 -4.36
CA ILE A 156 -4.80 -8.74 -3.36
C ILE A 156 -5.76 -7.98 -2.43
N ILE A 157 -5.74 -8.34 -1.15
CA ILE A 157 -6.53 -7.68 -0.10
C ILE A 157 -5.78 -6.43 0.40
N PHE A 158 -4.46 -6.53 0.53
CA PHE A 158 -3.56 -5.45 0.94
C PHE A 158 -2.21 -5.63 0.24
N PRO A 159 -1.58 -4.58 -0.34
CA PRO A 159 -2.03 -3.19 -0.44
C PRO A 159 -3.14 -2.97 -1.50
N ASN A 160 -3.64 -1.74 -1.63
CA ASN A 160 -4.62 -1.38 -2.65
C ASN A 160 -3.91 -1.29 -4.00
N MET A 161 -4.41 -2.01 -4.99
CA MET A 161 -3.75 -2.13 -6.30
C MET A 161 -4.23 -1.12 -7.33
N ARG A 162 -5.46 -0.60 -7.20
CA ARG A 162 -5.92 0.49 -8.08
C ARG A 162 -5.06 1.73 -7.84
N HIS A 163 -4.85 2.53 -8.89
CA HIS A 163 -4.06 3.76 -8.86
C HIS A 163 -2.54 3.60 -8.62
N GLN A 164 -2.05 2.36 -8.41
CA GLN A 164 -0.62 2.07 -8.38
C GLN A 164 -0.01 2.24 -9.78
N THR A 165 1.02 3.08 -9.89
CA THR A 165 1.62 3.41 -11.20
C THR A 165 2.28 2.22 -11.85
N LEU A 166 2.95 1.35 -11.09
CA LEU A 166 3.55 0.13 -11.60
C LEU A 166 2.51 -0.79 -12.25
N LEU A 167 1.33 -0.91 -11.64
CA LEU A 167 0.22 -1.67 -12.23
C LEU A 167 -0.34 -0.96 -13.47
N LYS A 168 -0.52 0.36 -13.43
CA LYS A 168 -0.97 1.14 -14.59
C LYS A 168 -0.03 0.95 -15.80
N ASP A 169 1.28 1.02 -15.58
CA ASP A 169 2.29 0.82 -16.62
C ASP A 169 2.22 -0.60 -17.19
N TRP A 170 2.05 -1.61 -16.33
CA TRP A 170 1.82 -2.98 -16.77
C TRP A 170 0.54 -3.14 -17.62
N LEU A 171 -0.58 -2.54 -17.19
CA LEU A 171 -1.85 -2.56 -17.96
C LEU A 171 -1.68 -1.94 -19.35
N ARG A 172 -1.00 -0.78 -19.43
CA ARG A 172 -0.69 -0.11 -20.70
C ARG A 172 0.17 -0.97 -21.62
N ASN A 173 1.22 -1.58 -21.08
CA ASN A 173 2.10 -2.48 -21.83
C ASN A 173 1.35 -3.70 -22.37
N ASN A 174 0.32 -4.15 -21.66
CA ASN A 174 -0.57 -5.23 -22.11
C ASN A 174 -1.72 -4.75 -23.04
N LYS A 175 -1.64 -3.51 -23.54
CA LYS A 175 -2.62 -2.90 -24.45
C LYS A 175 -4.03 -2.80 -23.82
N ILE A 176 -4.08 -2.59 -22.51
CA ILE A 176 -5.30 -2.29 -21.77
C ILE A 176 -5.35 -0.77 -21.61
N ASP A 177 -6.47 -0.20 -22.04
CA ASP A 177 -6.63 1.24 -22.17
C ASP A 177 -7.01 1.87 -20.82
N VAL A 178 -5.99 2.41 -20.14
CA VAL A 178 -6.09 3.05 -18.84
C VAL A 178 -5.56 4.48 -18.90
N ASP A 179 -6.47 5.43 -19.17
CA ASP A 179 -6.13 6.87 -19.10
C ASP A 179 -5.56 7.26 -17.73
N ASP A 180 -4.76 8.32 -17.73
CA ASP A 180 -4.33 8.95 -16.49
C ASP A 180 -5.52 9.44 -15.68
N HIS A 181 -5.50 9.13 -14.39
CA HIS A 181 -6.49 9.59 -13.44
C HIS A 181 -5.82 10.51 -12.41
N PRO A 182 -6.46 11.59 -11.93
CA PRO A 182 -5.88 12.45 -10.91
C PRO A 182 -5.49 11.70 -9.63
N GLN A 183 -6.15 10.57 -9.35
CA GLN A 183 -5.86 9.72 -8.20
C GLN A 183 -4.65 8.79 -8.37
N ASP A 184 -4.10 8.69 -9.58
CA ASP A 184 -2.92 7.84 -9.82
C ASP A 184 -1.71 8.35 -9.04
N LEU A 185 -0.98 7.42 -8.44
CA LEU A 185 0.25 7.76 -7.73
C LEU A 185 1.33 8.27 -8.71
N PRO A 186 2.14 9.25 -8.31
CA PRO A 186 3.32 9.64 -9.08
C PRO A 186 4.31 8.48 -9.25
N ARG A 187 4.82 8.30 -10.47
CA ARG A 187 5.69 7.17 -10.87
C ARG A 187 6.96 7.07 -10.04
N ASP A 188 7.46 8.17 -9.51
CA ASP A 188 8.71 8.25 -8.76
C ASP A 188 8.54 8.08 -7.24
N ILE A 189 7.36 7.62 -6.79
CA ILE A 189 7.10 7.24 -5.40
C ILE A 189 7.19 5.72 -5.27
N ALA A 190 8.00 5.27 -4.31
CA ALA A 190 7.95 3.92 -3.81
C ALA A 190 6.72 3.79 -2.89
N SER A 191 5.59 3.31 -3.42
CA SER A 191 4.30 3.27 -2.73
C SER A 191 3.91 1.90 -2.18
N LEU A 192 4.41 0.83 -2.80
CA LEU A 192 4.06 -0.53 -2.38
C LEU A 192 4.87 -0.91 -1.14
N PRO A 193 4.23 -1.37 -0.05
CA PRO A 193 4.90 -1.92 1.11
C PRO A 193 5.60 -3.24 0.75
N ASN A 194 6.55 -3.66 1.58
CA ASN A 194 7.28 -4.91 1.38
C ASN A 194 6.49 -6.16 1.78
N ARG A 195 5.24 -6.00 2.22
CA ARG A 195 4.33 -7.06 2.66
C ARG A 195 3.01 -6.95 1.93
N PHE A 196 2.45 -8.07 1.54
CA PHE A 196 1.10 -8.11 0.98
C PHE A 196 0.31 -9.32 1.51
N LEU A 197 -1.00 -9.19 1.48
CA LEU A 197 -1.96 -10.23 1.82
C LEU A 197 -2.83 -10.50 0.60
N ALA A 198 -2.83 -11.75 0.14
CA ALA A 198 -3.67 -12.23 -0.94
C ALA A 198 -4.66 -13.30 -0.44
N VAL A 199 -5.75 -13.46 -1.17
CA VAL A 199 -6.63 -14.63 -1.11
C VAL A 199 -6.41 -15.44 -2.38
N VAL A 200 -6.21 -16.75 -2.26
CA VAL A 200 -5.90 -17.65 -3.38
C VAL A 200 -6.62 -18.99 -3.23
N PRO A 201 -6.78 -19.80 -4.30
CA PRO A 201 -7.33 -21.15 -4.18
C PRO A 201 -6.47 -22.02 -3.26
N ALA A 202 -7.11 -22.75 -2.33
CA ALA A 202 -6.39 -23.49 -1.29
C ALA A 202 -5.49 -24.61 -1.82
N ASP A 203 -5.88 -25.28 -2.90
CA ASP A 203 -5.10 -26.35 -3.54
C ASP A 203 -3.88 -25.84 -4.32
N GLN A 204 -3.88 -24.55 -4.70
CA GLN A 204 -2.79 -23.91 -5.44
C GLN A 204 -1.91 -23.01 -4.56
N ALA A 205 -2.29 -22.78 -3.30
CA ALA A 205 -1.63 -21.77 -2.43
C ALA A 205 -0.11 -21.96 -2.32
N GLU A 206 0.36 -23.20 -2.16
CA GLU A 206 1.80 -23.52 -2.07
C GLU A 206 2.52 -23.31 -3.41
N ALA A 207 1.91 -23.74 -4.51
CA ALA A 207 2.46 -23.56 -5.85
C ALA A 207 2.58 -22.06 -6.19
N ILE A 208 1.56 -21.27 -5.88
CA ILE A 208 1.55 -19.82 -6.07
C ILE A 208 2.65 -19.16 -5.22
N ALA A 209 2.82 -19.56 -3.95
CA ALA A 209 3.87 -18.99 -3.10
C ALA A 209 5.28 -19.22 -3.68
N GLU A 210 5.52 -20.42 -4.21
CA GLU A 210 6.78 -20.76 -4.85
C GLU A 210 6.98 -20.04 -6.21
N GLU A 211 5.92 -19.87 -7.00
CA GLU A 211 5.97 -19.08 -8.23
C GLU A 211 6.27 -17.60 -7.96
N VAL A 212 5.63 -17.02 -6.94
CA VAL A 212 5.88 -15.66 -6.48
C VAL A 212 7.33 -15.50 -6.04
N LYS A 213 7.86 -16.44 -5.24
CA LYS A 213 9.26 -16.44 -4.81
C LYS A 213 10.21 -16.44 -6.01
N LYS A 214 10.01 -17.37 -6.94
CA LYS A 214 10.81 -17.48 -8.18
C LYS A 214 10.75 -16.22 -9.02
N ALA A 215 9.60 -15.56 -9.12
CA ALA A 215 9.46 -14.31 -9.86
C ALA A 215 10.30 -13.18 -9.26
N VAL A 216 10.34 -13.09 -7.92
CA VAL A 216 11.18 -12.12 -7.20
C VAL A 216 12.67 -12.42 -7.40
N GLU A 217 13.09 -13.67 -7.18
CA GLU A 217 14.48 -14.12 -7.35
C GLU A 217 14.96 -13.88 -8.79
N LYS A 218 14.16 -14.30 -9.78
CA LYS A 218 14.46 -14.08 -11.20
C LYS A 218 14.63 -12.60 -11.54
N THR A 219 13.74 -11.74 -11.05
CA THR A 219 13.83 -10.29 -11.29
C THR A 219 15.12 -9.72 -10.70
N TRP A 220 15.47 -10.12 -9.48
CA TRP A 220 16.68 -9.68 -8.82
C TRP A 220 17.95 -10.18 -9.55
N ASP A 221 17.97 -11.45 -9.96
CA ASP A 221 19.06 -12.04 -10.74
C ASP A 221 19.27 -11.32 -12.08
N GLU A 222 18.19 -10.91 -12.73
CA GLU A 222 18.25 -10.09 -13.94
C GLU A 222 18.92 -8.73 -13.68
N PHE A 223 18.56 -8.05 -12.59
CA PHE A 223 19.20 -6.78 -12.20
C PHE A 223 20.68 -6.96 -11.86
N ALA A 224 21.00 -8.02 -11.12
CA ALA A 224 22.36 -8.37 -10.76
C ALA A 224 23.20 -8.64 -12.01
N ARG A 225 22.71 -9.46 -12.94
CA ARG A 225 23.42 -9.80 -14.18
C ARG A 225 23.64 -8.58 -15.07
N GLN A 226 22.61 -7.78 -15.31
CA GLN A 226 22.72 -6.57 -16.13
C GLN A 226 23.73 -5.57 -15.55
N THR A 227 23.77 -5.44 -14.22
CA THR A 227 24.75 -4.58 -13.55
C THR A 227 26.16 -5.15 -13.65
N ALA A 228 26.34 -6.45 -13.43
CA ALA A 228 27.63 -7.11 -13.55
C ALA A 228 28.21 -6.97 -14.97
N ASP A 229 27.37 -7.16 -16.00
CA ASP A 229 27.75 -7.01 -17.41
C ASP A 229 28.15 -5.57 -17.75
N ARG A 230 27.37 -4.58 -17.28
CA ARG A 230 27.67 -3.15 -17.47
C ARG A 230 28.98 -2.74 -16.81
N LEU A 231 29.21 -3.20 -15.58
CA LEU A 231 30.42 -2.91 -14.81
C LEU A 231 31.62 -3.78 -15.21
N LYS A 232 31.41 -4.77 -16.10
CA LYS A 232 32.42 -5.73 -16.56
C LYS A 232 33.11 -6.43 -15.39
N ILE A 233 32.32 -6.93 -14.45
CA ILE A 233 32.83 -7.64 -13.27
C ILE A 233 33.66 -8.86 -13.73
N SER A 234 34.83 -9.04 -13.11
CA SER A 234 35.78 -10.07 -13.51
C SER A 234 35.25 -11.47 -13.17
N ASN A 235 35.63 -12.49 -13.96
CA ASN A 235 35.28 -13.88 -13.65
C ASN A 235 35.76 -14.33 -12.26
N ALA A 236 36.85 -13.74 -11.75
CA ALA A 236 37.34 -14.03 -10.40
C ALA A 236 36.43 -13.44 -9.31
N ASP A 237 35.84 -12.27 -9.56
CA ASP A 237 34.91 -11.60 -8.64
C ASP A 237 33.48 -12.11 -8.75
N MET A 238 33.10 -12.73 -9.87
CA MET A 238 31.74 -13.24 -10.09
C MET A 238 31.28 -14.22 -9.01
N LYS A 239 32.19 -15.04 -8.45
CA LYS A 239 31.85 -15.90 -7.30
C LYS A 239 31.34 -15.08 -6.11
N TYR A 240 32.06 -14.01 -5.75
CA TYR A 240 31.70 -13.15 -4.62
C TYR A 240 30.52 -12.24 -4.94
N TRP A 241 30.39 -11.84 -6.20
CA TRP A 241 29.20 -11.15 -6.70
C TRP A 241 27.96 -11.97 -6.41
N THR A 242 27.92 -13.23 -6.89
CA THR A 242 26.79 -14.14 -6.66
C THR A 242 26.55 -14.35 -5.16
N MET A 243 27.59 -14.64 -4.38
CA MET A 243 27.45 -14.81 -2.93
C MET A 243 26.85 -13.58 -2.23
N GLN A 244 27.19 -12.36 -2.67
CA GLN A 244 26.64 -11.14 -2.10
C GLN A 244 25.22 -10.85 -2.59
N THR A 245 24.92 -11.15 -3.86
CA THR A 245 23.57 -10.99 -4.40
C THR A 245 22.61 -12.02 -3.86
N ASP A 246 23.06 -13.20 -3.41
CA ASP A 246 22.23 -14.22 -2.77
C ASP A 246 21.77 -13.83 -1.35
N LEU A 247 22.39 -12.81 -0.73
CA LEU A 247 21.99 -12.30 0.58
C LEU A 247 20.69 -11.46 0.54
N PHE A 248 20.21 -11.12 -0.64
CA PHE A 248 19.01 -10.32 -0.84
C PHE A 248 18.35 -10.71 -2.17
N PRO A 249 17.02 -10.82 -2.29
CA PRO A 249 16.05 -10.60 -1.22
C PRO A 249 15.82 -11.85 -0.38
N GLU A 250 15.62 -11.65 0.92
CA GLU A 250 14.98 -12.63 1.78
C GLU A 250 13.47 -12.68 1.45
N PHE A 251 12.93 -13.89 1.29
CA PHE A 251 11.53 -14.12 0.96
C PHE A 251 10.86 -14.96 2.04
N TYR A 252 9.75 -14.46 2.57
CA TYR A 252 8.96 -15.11 3.61
C TYR A 252 7.50 -15.19 3.21
N TYR A 253 6.86 -16.32 3.48
CA TYR A 253 5.43 -16.45 3.31
C TYR A 253 4.79 -17.31 4.40
N ALA A 254 3.48 -17.14 4.56
CA ALA A 254 2.65 -17.99 5.40
C ALA A 254 1.31 -18.24 4.71
N ILE A 255 0.82 -19.47 4.83
CA ILE A 255 -0.46 -19.91 4.27
C ILE A 255 -1.41 -20.34 5.38
N GLN A 256 -2.69 -19.99 5.21
CA GLN A 256 -3.77 -20.46 6.05
C GLN A 256 -5.05 -20.69 5.24
N GLU A 257 -5.48 -21.94 5.15
CA GLU A 257 -6.77 -22.31 4.57
C GLU A 257 -7.93 -21.78 5.41
N TRP A 258 -8.99 -21.35 4.73
CA TRP A 258 -10.26 -21.00 5.37
C TRP A 258 -11.08 -22.26 5.62
N GLU A 259 -10.67 -22.99 6.65
CA GLU A 259 -11.26 -24.25 7.05
C GLU A 259 -12.67 -24.09 7.65
N SER A 260 -13.37 -25.21 7.86
CA SER A 260 -14.57 -25.17 8.68
C SER A 260 -14.22 -24.73 10.11
N PRO A 261 -15.13 -24.06 10.83
CA PRO A 261 -14.91 -23.66 12.21
C PRO A 261 -14.36 -24.77 13.14
N GLN A 262 -14.88 -25.99 12.97
CA GLN A 262 -14.46 -27.16 13.76
C GLN A 262 -13.05 -27.64 13.39
N ASN A 263 -12.68 -27.60 12.11
CA ASN A 263 -11.35 -27.99 11.68
C ASN A 263 -10.33 -26.94 12.10
N PHE A 264 -10.65 -25.66 11.91
CA PHE A 264 -9.79 -24.56 12.31
C PHE A 264 -9.45 -24.59 13.81
N LYS A 265 -10.42 -24.92 14.67
CA LYS A 265 -10.16 -25.08 16.11
C LYS A 265 -9.04 -26.11 16.36
N LYS A 266 -9.11 -27.29 15.72
CA LYS A 266 -8.07 -28.31 15.84
C LYS A 266 -6.72 -27.82 15.33
N THR A 267 -6.72 -27.10 14.20
CA THR A 267 -5.51 -26.47 13.66
C THR A 267 -4.91 -25.48 14.64
N PHE A 268 -5.74 -24.68 15.32
CA PHE A 268 -5.32 -23.67 16.28
C PHE A 268 -4.75 -24.28 17.57
N GLU A 269 -5.36 -25.36 18.07
CA GLU A 269 -4.92 -26.12 19.26
C GLU A 269 -3.49 -26.67 19.12
N ASN A 270 -3.02 -26.90 17.88
CA ASN A 270 -1.64 -27.32 17.64
C ASN A 270 -0.60 -26.23 17.97
N PHE A 271 -1.02 -24.95 18.03
CA PHE A 271 -0.14 -23.81 18.25
C PHE A 271 -0.39 -23.11 19.59
N PHE A 272 -1.62 -23.14 20.12
CA PHE A 272 -2.02 -22.41 21.31
C PHE A 272 -2.85 -23.27 22.26
N SER A 273 -2.56 -23.16 23.56
CA SER A 273 -3.29 -23.87 24.61
C SER A 273 -4.58 -23.18 25.07
N ASP A 274 -4.71 -21.87 24.81
CA ASP A 274 -5.89 -21.07 25.17
C ASP A 274 -6.80 -20.94 23.94
N THR A 275 -7.99 -21.54 24.02
CA THR A 275 -9.02 -21.52 22.97
C THR A 275 -10.29 -20.79 23.39
N ASP A 276 -10.31 -20.11 24.55
CA ASP A 276 -11.52 -19.55 25.15
C ASP A 276 -12.23 -18.56 24.20
N GLU A 277 -11.45 -17.76 23.46
CA GLU A 277 -11.99 -16.81 22.49
C GLU A 277 -12.67 -17.51 21.30
N ILE A 278 -12.06 -18.57 20.77
CA ILE A 278 -12.58 -19.37 19.66
C ILE A 278 -13.84 -20.13 20.11
N ASP A 279 -13.81 -20.70 21.31
CA ASP A 279 -14.92 -21.46 21.88
C ASP A 279 -16.12 -20.56 22.16
N GLY A 280 -15.88 -19.40 22.75
CA GLY A 280 -16.91 -18.37 22.91
C GLY A 280 -17.50 -17.95 21.56
N PHE A 281 -16.65 -17.77 20.54
CA PHE A 281 -17.09 -17.40 19.19
C PHE A 281 -17.93 -18.51 18.54
N LEU A 282 -17.48 -19.77 18.57
CA LEU A 282 -18.24 -20.92 18.04
C LEU A 282 -19.64 -21.03 18.66
N ASN A 283 -19.73 -20.93 19.98
CA ASN A 283 -20.98 -21.02 20.72
C ASN A 283 -21.97 -19.93 20.30
N GLU A 284 -21.49 -18.71 20.04
CA GLU A 284 -22.35 -17.62 19.55
C GLU A 284 -22.83 -17.83 18.11
N LEU A 285 -21.99 -18.36 17.21
CA LEU A 285 -22.42 -18.67 15.83
C LEU A 285 -23.48 -19.75 15.78
N GLN A 286 -23.37 -20.78 16.64
CA GLN A 286 -24.39 -21.82 16.74
C GLN A 286 -25.75 -21.25 17.16
N LYS A 287 -25.77 -20.31 18.12
CA LYS A 287 -26.99 -19.60 18.50
C LYS A 287 -27.59 -18.83 17.32
N ILE A 288 -26.77 -18.08 16.58
CA ILE A 288 -27.22 -17.34 15.39
C ILE A 288 -27.77 -18.29 14.32
N SER A 289 -27.10 -19.42 14.10
CA SER A 289 -27.52 -20.43 13.11
C SER A 289 -28.88 -21.05 13.43
N SER A 290 -29.27 -21.07 14.71
CA SER A 290 -30.57 -21.59 15.15
C SER A 290 -31.75 -20.68 14.78
N LEU A 291 -31.49 -19.42 14.43
CA LEU A 291 -32.52 -18.46 14.00
C LEU A 291 -32.90 -18.59 12.51
N GLU A 292 -32.51 -19.70 11.86
CA GLU A 292 -32.74 -20.03 10.43
C GLU A 292 -32.27 -18.98 9.40
N SER A 293 -31.69 -17.87 9.86
CA SER A 293 -31.39 -16.68 9.04
C SER A 293 -29.97 -16.67 8.48
N TYR A 294 -29.07 -17.52 8.99
CA TYR A 294 -27.67 -17.57 8.57
C TYR A 294 -27.09 -18.98 8.70
N GLN A 295 -26.54 -19.51 7.61
CA GLN A 295 -25.74 -20.73 7.64
C GLN A 295 -24.28 -20.37 7.88
N VAL A 296 -23.70 -20.89 8.96
CA VAL A 296 -22.29 -20.65 9.30
C VAL A 296 -21.39 -21.20 8.19
N ASN A 297 -20.52 -20.36 7.66
CA ASN A 297 -19.52 -20.72 6.66
C ASN A 297 -18.10 -20.43 7.18
N SER A 298 -17.07 -20.90 6.46
CA SER A 298 -15.67 -20.68 6.83
C SER A 298 -15.33 -19.20 6.97
N GLY A 299 -15.85 -18.34 6.08
CA GLY A 299 -15.65 -16.88 6.12
C GLY A 299 -16.05 -16.21 7.44
N SER A 300 -16.92 -16.83 8.25
CA SER A 300 -17.23 -16.35 9.62
C SER A 300 -16.00 -16.28 10.53
N PHE A 301 -14.95 -17.06 10.25
CA PHE A 301 -13.72 -17.16 11.05
C PHE A 301 -12.57 -16.31 10.51
N TYR A 302 -12.85 -15.43 9.53
CA TYR A 302 -11.87 -14.53 8.91
C TYR A 302 -10.87 -13.89 9.90
N PRO A 303 -11.28 -13.29 11.04
CA PRO A 303 -10.34 -12.67 11.97
C PRO A 303 -9.29 -13.65 12.53
N PHE A 304 -9.71 -14.88 12.81
CA PHE A 304 -8.82 -15.89 13.39
C PHE A 304 -7.87 -16.47 12.35
N PHE A 305 -8.34 -16.69 11.12
CA PHE A 305 -7.46 -17.08 10.01
C PHE A 305 -6.38 -16.02 9.78
N TYR A 306 -6.75 -14.74 9.78
CA TYR A 306 -5.79 -13.66 9.60
C TYR A 306 -4.77 -13.63 10.75
N GLU A 307 -5.22 -13.70 12.00
CA GLU A 307 -4.33 -13.66 13.16
C GLU A 307 -3.36 -14.85 13.17
N LEU A 308 -3.82 -16.06 12.83
CA LEU A 308 -2.95 -17.23 12.73
C LEU A 308 -1.93 -17.08 11.58
N THR A 309 -2.36 -16.60 10.41
CA THR A 309 -1.48 -16.34 9.26
C THR A 309 -0.38 -15.34 9.62
N ARG A 310 -0.76 -14.22 10.27
CA ARG A 310 0.16 -13.19 10.74
C ARG A 310 1.19 -13.76 11.70
N ARG A 311 0.77 -14.54 12.69
CA ARG A 311 1.68 -15.16 13.68
C ARG A 311 2.61 -16.18 13.03
N LYS A 312 2.12 -17.00 12.10
CA LYS A 312 2.96 -17.92 11.32
C LYS A 312 4.06 -17.17 10.56
N LEU A 313 3.72 -16.08 9.87
CA LEU A 313 4.70 -15.30 9.13
C LEU A 313 5.76 -14.68 10.04
N GLU A 314 5.37 -14.08 11.17
CA GLU A 314 6.34 -13.51 12.11
C GLU A 314 7.23 -14.58 12.75
N ALA A 315 6.71 -15.78 13.00
CA ALA A 315 7.51 -16.91 13.47
C ALA A 315 8.54 -17.34 12.44
N VAL A 316 8.15 -17.50 11.17
CA VAL A 316 9.07 -17.84 10.06
C VAL A 316 10.20 -16.83 9.97
N LYS A 317 9.87 -15.53 10.00
CA LYS A 317 10.86 -14.44 9.98
C LYS A 317 11.82 -14.49 11.18
N ALA A 318 11.34 -14.86 12.37
CA ALA A 318 12.17 -14.95 13.57
C ALA A 318 13.09 -16.19 13.58
N THR A 319 12.70 -17.29 12.93
CA THR A 319 13.45 -18.56 12.94
C THR A 319 14.41 -18.75 11.78
N THR A 320 14.48 -17.80 10.84
CA THR A 320 15.24 -17.99 9.60
C THR A 320 16.73 -18.23 9.90
N ALA A 321 17.23 -19.37 9.43
CA ALA A 321 18.61 -19.77 9.63
C ALA A 321 19.53 -18.87 8.80
N PHE A 322 20.50 -18.22 9.44
CA PHE A 322 21.51 -17.44 8.75
C PHE A 322 22.34 -18.35 7.84
N GLY A 323 22.20 -18.19 6.53
CA GLY A 323 23.17 -18.69 5.57
C GLY A 323 24.50 -17.98 5.83
N GLY A 324 25.48 -18.70 6.38
CA GLY A 324 26.78 -18.10 6.69
C GLY A 324 27.46 -17.59 5.43
N TYR A 325 27.80 -16.30 5.39
CA TYR A 325 28.63 -15.70 4.35
C TYR A 325 30.08 -15.67 4.83
N ILE A 326 30.98 -16.28 4.06
CA ILE A 326 32.43 -16.24 4.31
C ILE A 326 33.11 -15.70 3.06
N ASP A 327 33.72 -14.53 3.19
CA ASP A 327 34.60 -13.96 2.18
C ASP A 327 36.04 -14.02 2.70
N ASP A 328 36.94 -14.62 1.92
CA ASP A 328 38.35 -14.87 2.22
C ASP A 328 39.31 -13.89 1.53
N ARG A 329 38.80 -12.93 0.73
CA ARG A 329 39.64 -11.93 0.04
C ARG A 329 40.33 -10.95 0.99
N LEU A 330 41.49 -10.43 0.62
CA LEU A 330 42.15 -9.32 1.32
C LEU A 330 41.65 -7.95 0.82
N THR A 331 40.34 -7.82 0.61
CA THR A 331 39.69 -6.58 0.15
C THR A 331 39.06 -5.82 1.32
N ASN A 332 38.94 -4.51 1.18
CA ASN A 332 38.26 -3.69 2.18
C ASN A 332 36.74 -3.91 2.15
N GLY A 333 36.09 -3.53 3.25
CA GLY A 333 34.62 -3.51 3.36
C GLY A 333 33.97 -2.54 2.38
N ASP A 334 32.73 -2.84 2.01
CA ASP A 334 31.80 -1.91 1.38
C ASP A 334 31.61 -0.67 2.29
N GLU A 335 31.70 0.53 1.70
CA GLU A 335 31.63 1.80 2.44
C GLU A 335 30.22 2.19 2.91
N LEU A 336 29.16 1.54 2.43
CA LEU A 336 27.77 1.89 2.73
C LEU A 336 27.14 0.97 3.76
N SER A 337 27.23 -0.35 3.57
CA SER A 337 26.71 -1.35 4.51
C SER A 337 27.76 -1.75 5.55
N GLY A 338 29.03 -1.85 5.15
CA GLY A 338 30.10 -2.43 5.98
C GLY A 338 29.95 -3.93 6.26
N GLU A 339 28.89 -4.58 5.77
CA GLU A 339 28.58 -5.99 6.05
C GLU A 339 29.31 -6.96 5.11
N VAL A 340 29.67 -6.50 3.90
CA VAL A 340 30.32 -7.30 2.87
C VAL A 340 31.60 -6.62 2.39
N LYS A 341 32.50 -7.35 1.75
CA LYS A 341 33.68 -6.74 1.11
C LYS A 341 33.31 -6.07 -0.20
N ALA A 342 34.04 -5.04 -0.56
CA ALA A 342 33.86 -4.38 -1.84
C ALA A 342 34.16 -5.34 -2.99
N ILE A 343 33.31 -5.29 -4.03
CA ILE A 343 33.59 -5.90 -5.33
C ILE A 343 34.46 -4.95 -6.14
N LEU A 344 34.15 -3.65 -6.11
CA LEU A 344 34.94 -2.61 -6.77
C LEU A 344 35.49 -1.65 -5.72
N GLU A 345 36.81 -1.55 -5.59
CA GLU A 345 37.45 -0.66 -4.62
C GLU A 345 37.60 0.79 -5.11
N ASN A 346 37.51 1.00 -6.43
CA ASN A 346 37.64 2.31 -7.06
C ASN A 346 36.45 2.63 -7.96
N TYR A 347 35.23 2.37 -7.47
CA TYR A 347 34.02 2.67 -8.23
C TYR A 347 33.86 4.19 -8.38
N GLN A 348 33.57 4.63 -9.61
CA GLN A 348 33.16 6.00 -9.92
C GLN A 348 31.92 5.94 -10.81
N PRO A 349 30.87 6.73 -10.51
CA PRO A 349 29.65 6.72 -11.31
C PRO A 349 29.91 7.25 -12.73
N SER A 350 29.23 6.66 -13.71
CA SER A 350 29.30 7.12 -15.11
C SER A 350 28.52 8.43 -15.30
N GLY A 351 29.17 9.49 -15.81
CA GLY A 351 28.50 10.77 -16.16
C GLY A 351 29.39 12.02 -16.12
N LYS A 352 28.88 13.19 -16.56
CA LYS A 352 29.64 14.46 -16.66
C LYS A 352 30.20 14.98 -15.31
N ARG A 353 29.70 14.51 -14.16
CA ARG A 353 30.19 14.85 -12.80
C ARG A 353 31.16 13.82 -12.21
N SER A 354 31.52 12.80 -12.98
CA SER A 354 32.38 11.66 -12.57
C SER A 354 33.80 12.06 -12.18
N ALA A 355 34.37 13.09 -12.83
CA ALA A 355 35.79 13.41 -12.71
C ALA A 355 36.20 14.05 -11.37
N THR A 356 35.26 14.55 -10.56
CA THR A 356 35.54 15.26 -9.30
C THR A 356 35.14 14.46 -8.05
N GLU A 357 34.42 13.34 -8.20
CA GLU A 357 34.00 12.52 -7.06
C GLU A 357 35.10 11.54 -6.62
N LYS A 358 35.26 11.41 -5.30
CA LYS A 358 36.19 10.43 -4.72
C LYS A 358 35.73 9.01 -5.08
N PRO A 359 36.66 8.12 -5.49
CA PRO A 359 36.34 6.72 -5.71
C PRO A 359 35.78 6.09 -4.43
N GLU A 360 34.78 5.22 -4.60
CA GLU A 360 34.09 4.53 -3.51
C GLU A 360 34.37 3.02 -3.57
N ARG A 361 34.40 2.37 -2.40
CA ARG A 361 34.50 0.91 -2.28
C ARG A 361 33.09 0.34 -2.09
N LEU A 362 32.58 -0.36 -3.10
CA LEU A 362 31.19 -0.85 -3.11
C LEU A 362 31.11 -2.36 -3.37
N GLY A 363 30.22 -3.03 -2.63
CA GLY A 363 29.77 -4.39 -2.81
C GLY A 363 28.64 -4.50 -3.85
N ALA A 364 28.24 -5.73 -4.18
CA ALA A 364 27.34 -6.01 -5.30
C ALA A 364 25.98 -5.30 -5.18
N ILE A 365 25.32 -5.40 -4.02
CA ILE A 365 23.99 -4.81 -3.80
C ILE A 365 24.02 -3.29 -3.99
N ASN A 366 25.05 -2.62 -3.48
CA ASN A 366 25.16 -1.17 -3.58
C ASN A 366 25.57 -0.71 -4.98
N LEU A 367 26.37 -1.51 -5.71
CA LEU A 367 26.62 -1.30 -7.13
C LEU A 367 25.33 -1.39 -7.95
N ILE A 368 24.47 -2.37 -7.67
CA ILE A 368 23.14 -2.48 -8.30
C ILE A 368 22.32 -1.22 -8.06
N LYS A 369 22.21 -0.75 -6.81
CA LYS A 369 21.49 0.50 -6.50
C LYS A 369 22.01 1.71 -7.29
N ARG A 370 23.33 1.81 -7.48
CA ARG A 370 23.96 2.93 -8.20
C ARG A 370 23.66 2.91 -9.70
N GLU A 371 23.70 1.74 -10.32
CA GLU A 371 23.63 1.60 -11.77
C GLU A 371 22.23 1.31 -12.30
N ILE A 372 21.32 0.75 -11.50
CA ILE A 372 20.06 0.20 -12.03
C ILE A 372 19.20 1.25 -12.75
N SER A 373 19.12 2.49 -12.24
CA SER A 373 18.38 3.57 -12.92
C SER A 373 19.01 4.03 -14.24
N GLU A 374 20.29 3.71 -14.48
CA GLU A 374 20.98 3.99 -15.76
C GLU A 374 20.90 2.82 -16.75
N ILE A 375 20.50 1.63 -16.26
CA ILE A 375 20.33 0.40 -17.05
C ILE A 375 18.88 0.26 -17.52
N ARG A 376 17.92 0.61 -16.67
CA ARG A 376 16.50 0.29 -16.84
C ARG A 376 15.69 1.55 -17.15
N GLU A 377 15.09 1.61 -18.34
CA GLU A 377 14.23 2.72 -18.77
C GLU A 377 12.87 2.77 -18.05
N ASP A 378 12.41 1.63 -17.52
CA ASP A 378 11.18 1.54 -16.73
C ASP A 378 11.34 2.12 -15.32
N PHE A 379 12.57 2.35 -14.86
CA PHE A 379 12.84 3.05 -13.61
C PHE A 379 12.76 4.57 -13.82
N PRO A 380 12.02 5.30 -12.96
CA PRO A 380 11.88 6.73 -13.12
C PRO A 380 13.21 7.44 -12.84
N ASN A 381 13.55 8.42 -13.67
CA ASN A 381 14.70 9.27 -13.42
C ASN A 381 14.34 10.37 -12.41
N LYS A 382 14.20 10.01 -11.13
CA LYS A 382 13.85 10.97 -10.07
C LYS A 382 15.03 11.92 -9.80
N LYS A 383 14.77 13.22 -9.93
CA LYS A 383 15.71 14.24 -9.50
C LYS A 383 15.81 14.25 -7.97
N THR A 384 16.95 13.79 -7.46
CA THR A 384 17.21 13.70 -6.02
C THR A 384 18.19 14.81 -5.61
N PRO A 385 17.72 15.88 -4.93
CA PRO A 385 18.60 16.93 -4.45
C PRO A 385 19.58 16.39 -3.41
N SER A 386 20.78 16.97 -3.37
CA SER A 386 21.74 16.65 -2.30
C SER A 386 21.25 17.16 -0.95
N THR A 387 21.79 16.62 0.14
CA THR A 387 21.51 17.13 1.50
C THR A 387 21.90 18.59 1.64
N THR A 388 22.96 19.03 0.96
CA THR A 388 23.38 20.44 0.86
C THR A 388 22.33 21.29 0.15
N GLU A 389 21.80 20.83 -0.99
CA GLU A 389 20.72 21.54 -1.69
C GLU A 389 19.47 21.67 -0.82
N ILE A 390 19.13 20.65 -0.02
CA ILE A 390 18.00 20.70 0.92
C ILE A 390 18.29 21.70 2.06
N ALA A 391 19.50 21.70 2.62
CA ALA A 391 19.90 22.67 3.65
C ALA A 391 19.82 24.12 3.15
N ILE A 392 20.16 24.38 1.88
CA ILE A 392 20.05 25.71 1.24
C ILE A 392 18.59 26.20 1.20
N ARG A 393 17.60 25.29 1.14
CA ARG A 393 16.17 25.64 1.13
C ARG A 393 15.67 26.20 2.47
N ASN A 394 16.48 26.17 3.53
CA ASN A 394 16.20 26.93 4.76
C ASN A 394 16.31 28.44 4.56
N LEU A 395 17.08 28.89 3.57
CA LEU A 395 17.32 30.31 3.32
C LEU A 395 16.10 30.98 2.68
N GLU A 396 16.01 32.30 2.86
CA GLU A 396 15.07 33.16 2.14
C GLU A 396 15.30 33.06 0.63
N GLU A 397 14.24 33.27 -0.17
CA GLU A 397 14.23 32.99 -1.61
C GLU A 397 15.39 33.63 -2.38
N GLN A 398 15.69 34.91 -2.12
CA GLN A 398 16.80 35.63 -2.77
C GLN A 398 18.17 35.00 -2.45
N LYS A 399 18.41 34.64 -1.19
CA LYS A 399 19.65 33.98 -0.76
C LYS A 399 19.72 32.54 -1.28
N ARG A 400 18.61 31.80 -1.23
CA ARG A 400 18.47 30.44 -1.76
C ARG A 400 18.89 30.39 -3.23
N LYS A 401 18.38 31.29 -4.06
CA LYS A 401 18.71 31.34 -5.50
C LYS A 401 20.22 31.54 -5.71
N LYS A 402 20.80 32.55 -5.05
CA LYS A 402 22.25 32.82 -5.11
C LYS A 402 23.10 31.60 -4.71
N TRP A 403 22.76 30.94 -3.60
CA TRP A 403 23.51 29.77 -3.12
C TRP A 403 23.34 28.54 -4.03
N LEU A 404 22.15 28.33 -4.60
CA LEU A 404 21.94 27.27 -5.58
C LEU A 404 22.74 27.50 -6.86
N ASP A 405 22.88 28.75 -7.31
CA ASP A 405 23.68 29.08 -8.49
C ASP A 405 25.18 28.88 -8.21
N LEU A 406 25.69 29.31 -7.05
CA LEU A 406 27.07 29.03 -6.62
C LEU A 406 27.38 27.52 -6.55
N LEU A 407 26.43 26.72 -6.06
CA LEU A 407 26.57 25.27 -5.98
C LEU A 407 26.57 24.60 -7.36
N ARG A 408 25.93 25.21 -8.37
CA ARG A 408 25.96 24.73 -9.76
C ARG A 408 27.27 25.05 -10.47
N GLU A 409 27.93 26.15 -10.08
CA GLU A 409 29.20 26.61 -10.64
C GLU A 409 30.44 25.92 -10.01
N ASP A 410 30.22 24.93 -9.13
CA ASP A 410 31.26 24.14 -8.43
C ASP A 410 32.31 25.02 -7.71
N GLN A 411 31.90 26.22 -7.29
CA GLN A 411 32.76 27.13 -6.54
C GLN A 411 32.94 26.63 -5.10
N PRO A 412 34.13 26.84 -4.49
CA PRO A 412 34.38 26.46 -3.11
C PRO A 412 33.37 27.14 -2.19
N LEU A 413 32.40 26.37 -1.71
CA LEU A 413 31.33 26.88 -0.86
C LEU A 413 31.95 27.39 0.45
N GLN A 414 31.77 28.68 0.73
CA GLN A 414 31.92 29.19 2.09
C GLN A 414 30.97 28.41 3.01
N LYS A 415 31.32 28.31 4.31
CA LYS A 415 30.51 27.58 5.30
C LYS A 415 29.05 28.06 5.23
N LEU A 416 28.14 27.17 4.85
CA LEU A 416 26.72 27.48 4.71
C LEU A 416 26.19 28.11 6.00
N PRO A 417 25.38 29.18 5.92
CA PRO A 417 24.84 29.82 7.11
C PRO A 417 24.04 28.85 8.00
N THR A 418 23.30 27.93 7.36
CA THR A 418 22.50 26.89 8.02
C THR A 418 22.75 25.54 7.34
N PRO A 419 23.75 24.76 7.80
CA PRO A 419 24.11 23.48 7.18
C PRO A 419 23.19 22.32 7.57
N TYR A 420 22.11 22.59 8.31
CA TYR A 420 21.22 21.59 8.87
C TYR A 420 20.02 21.32 7.95
N TYR A 421 19.66 20.06 7.82
CA TYR A 421 18.40 19.59 7.26
C TYR A 421 17.73 18.68 8.29
N ALA A 422 16.47 18.34 8.08
CA ALA A 422 15.75 17.39 8.92
C ALA A 422 15.40 16.15 8.11
N ILE A 423 15.42 14.99 8.78
CA ILE A 423 14.85 13.76 8.26
C ILE A 423 13.55 13.54 9.02
N LEU A 424 12.44 13.50 8.29
CA LEU A 424 11.12 13.18 8.82
C LEU A 424 10.88 11.70 8.58
N VAL A 425 10.70 10.96 9.66
CA VAL A 425 10.21 9.58 9.66
C VAL A 425 8.88 9.63 10.38
N MET A 426 7.81 9.15 9.74
CA MET A 426 6.50 9.03 10.36
C MET A 426 5.97 7.61 10.18
N ASP A 427 5.32 7.08 11.20
CA ASP A 427 4.69 5.76 11.19
C ASP A 427 3.26 5.81 11.73
N GLY A 428 2.38 4.99 11.17
CA GLY A 428 1.00 4.85 11.62
C GLY A 428 0.94 4.18 13.00
N ASP A 429 0.31 4.85 13.97
CA ASP A 429 0.31 4.34 15.33
C ASP A 429 -0.46 3.02 15.43
N LYS A 430 0.27 1.96 15.78
CA LYS A 430 -0.27 0.62 16.06
C LYS A 430 -1.01 0.01 14.87
N MET A 431 -0.47 0.13 13.65
CA MET A 431 -1.08 -0.46 12.45
C MET A 431 -1.34 -1.97 12.55
N GLY A 432 -0.52 -2.72 13.29
CA GLY A 432 -0.81 -4.12 13.61
C GLY A 432 -2.10 -4.34 14.40
N GLU A 433 -2.47 -3.42 15.31
CA GLU A 433 -3.75 -3.46 16.03
C GLU A 433 -4.93 -3.09 15.13
N TRP A 434 -4.73 -2.19 14.16
CA TRP A 434 -5.74 -1.86 13.15
C TRP A 434 -6.04 -3.05 12.25
N MET A 435 -5.00 -3.70 11.71
CA MET A 435 -5.14 -4.85 10.83
C MET A 435 -5.68 -6.09 11.56
N SER A 436 -5.26 -6.35 12.80
CA SER A 436 -5.83 -7.46 13.60
C SER A 436 -7.26 -7.20 14.10
N GLY A 437 -7.76 -5.98 13.97
CA GLY A 437 -9.11 -5.62 14.39
C GLY A 437 -9.24 -5.20 15.84
N LYS A 438 -8.16 -5.18 16.63
CA LYS A 438 -8.17 -4.71 18.03
C LYS A 438 -8.65 -3.25 18.15
N ARG A 439 -8.42 -2.45 17.11
CA ARG A 439 -8.90 -1.05 17.01
C ARG A 439 -10.16 -0.87 16.18
N ALA A 440 -10.68 -1.93 15.57
CA ALA A 440 -11.89 -1.81 14.77
C ALA A 440 -13.08 -1.43 15.66
N PRO A 441 -14.02 -0.59 15.18
CA PRO A 441 -15.21 -0.25 15.94
C PRO A 441 -16.03 -1.50 16.26
N GLU A 442 -16.68 -1.47 17.41
CA GLU A 442 -17.68 -2.47 17.77
C GLU A 442 -18.73 -2.57 16.65
N LEU A 443 -19.23 -3.77 16.39
CA LEU A 443 -20.17 -4.00 15.29
C LEU A 443 -21.45 -3.15 15.45
N ARG A 444 -21.96 -2.91 16.67
CA ARG A 444 -23.12 -2.02 16.89
C ARG A 444 -22.92 -0.58 16.42
N CYS A 445 -21.67 -0.09 16.41
CA CYS A 445 -21.33 1.25 15.94
C CYS A 445 -21.27 1.32 14.41
N ARG A 446 -21.38 0.17 13.74
CA ARG A 446 -21.30 0.00 12.29
C ARG A 446 -22.61 -0.47 11.67
N LEU A 447 -23.68 -0.53 12.47
CA LEU A 447 -25.02 -0.83 12.00
C LEU A 447 -25.80 0.46 11.78
N HIS A 448 -26.64 0.45 10.74
CA HIS A 448 -27.64 1.48 10.56
C HIS A 448 -28.60 1.52 11.76
N GLN A 449 -29.10 2.70 12.15
CA GLN A 449 -29.92 2.88 13.36
C GLN A 449 -31.12 1.92 13.39
N LYS A 450 -31.87 1.77 12.29
CA LYS A 450 -32.98 0.81 12.20
C LYS A 450 -32.57 -0.66 12.42
N ALA A 451 -31.40 -1.06 11.92
CA ALA A 451 -30.90 -2.42 12.12
C ALA A 451 -30.50 -2.62 13.59
N LYS A 452 -29.90 -1.59 14.20
CA LYS A 452 -29.59 -1.58 15.62
C LYS A 452 -30.86 -1.70 16.48
N ASP A 453 -31.90 -0.91 16.20
CA ASP A 453 -33.17 -0.96 16.93
C ASP A 453 -33.84 -2.35 16.84
N ALA A 454 -33.81 -2.97 15.65
CA ALA A 454 -34.32 -4.31 15.44
C ALA A 454 -33.55 -5.37 16.26
N MET A 455 -32.22 -5.27 16.27
CA MET A 455 -31.37 -6.18 17.05
C MET A 455 -31.56 -5.99 18.56
N GLU A 456 -31.70 -4.76 19.05
CA GLU A 456 -32.00 -4.46 20.45
C GLU A 456 -33.38 -4.98 20.88
N LYS A 457 -34.35 -4.99 19.97
CA LYS A 457 -35.66 -5.60 20.22
C LYS A 457 -35.53 -7.12 20.41
N LEU A 458 -34.80 -7.80 19.52
CA LEU A 458 -34.55 -9.25 19.63
C LEU A 458 -33.79 -9.64 20.91
N GLU A 459 -32.89 -8.78 21.40
CA GLU A 459 -32.21 -9.00 22.69
C GLU A 459 -33.17 -8.91 23.87
N LYS A 460 -34.05 -7.89 23.88
CA LYS A 460 -35.06 -7.72 24.93
C LYS A 460 -36.05 -8.87 24.97
N GLU A 461 -36.36 -9.47 23.82
CA GLU A 461 -37.22 -10.65 23.70
C GLU A 461 -36.52 -11.96 24.11
N GLY A 462 -35.21 -11.92 24.41
CA GLY A 462 -34.42 -13.09 24.80
C GLY A 462 -34.04 -14.01 23.63
N THR A 463 -34.36 -13.61 22.40
CA THR A 463 -34.15 -14.39 21.18
C THR A 463 -32.69 -14.42 20.74
N LEU A 464 -31.91 -13.37 21.06
CA LEU A 464 -30.49 -13.25 20.69
C LEU A 464 -29.69 -12.52 21.79
N SER A 465 -28.43 -12.91 22.01
CA SER A 465 -27.47 -12.13 22.83
C SER A 465 -26.72 -11.11 21.96
N LEU A 466 -26.63 -9.83 22.36
CA LEU A 466 -25.81 -8.83 21.65
C LEU A 466 -24.35 -8.79 22.12
N SER A 467 -23.87 -9.79 22.87
CA SER A 467 -22.46 -9.92 23.29
C SER A 467 -21.49 -9.73 22.11
N ARG A 468 -21.84 -10.24 20.92
CA ARG A 468 -21.07 -10.04 19.68
C ARG A 468 -21.09 -8.64 19.13
N LEU A 469 -22.21 -7.91 19.25
CA LEU A 469 -22.29 -6.56 18.73
C LEU A 469 -21.33 -5.60 19.45
N LYS A 470 -20.89 -5.98 20.66
CA LYS A 470 -19.88 -5.29 21.46
C LYS A 470 -18.45 -5.67 21.09
N LYS A 471 -18.24 -6.68 20.24
CA LYS A 471 -16.90 -7.06 19.76
C LYS A 471 -16.61 -6.42 18.40
N ALA A 472 -15.35 -6.10 18.19
CA ALA A 472 -14.80 -5.78 16.90
C ALA A 472 -14.89 -7.01 15.98
N ALA A 473 -15.31 -6.81 14.74
CA ALA A 473 -15.35 -7.87 13.73
C ALA A 473 -14.70 -7.34 12.45
N ILE A 474 -13.54 -7.91 12.12
CA ILE A 474 -12.87 -7.61 10.85
C ILE A 474 -13.39 -8.53 9.75
N THR A 475 -13.44 -7.98 8.56
CA THR A 475 -13.86 -8.63 7.33
C THR A 475 -12.86 -8.30 6.25
N PRO A 476 -12.84 -9.01 5.12
CA PRO A 476 -11.99 -8.63 4.01
C PRO A 476 -12.24 -7.18 3.54
N SER A 477 -13.51 -6.75 3.51
CA SER A 477 -13.86 -5.37 3.16
C SER A 477 -13.32 -4.34 4.16
N TYR A 478 -13.16 -4.71 5.43
CA TYR A 478 -12.49 -3.84 6.41
C TYR A 478 -10.99 -3.68 6.11
N HIS A 479 -10.27 -4.76 5.78
CA HIS A 479 -8.87 -4.64 5.36
C HIS A 479 -8.72 -3.86 4.05
N ARG A 480 -9.60 -4.09 3.08
CA ARG A 480 -9.63 -3.29 1.83
C ARG A 480 -9.88 -1.83 2.11
N ALA A 481 -10.80 -1.49 3.01
CA ALA A 481 -11.06 -0.11 3.40
C ALA A 481 -9.81 0.55 4.00
N ILE A 482 -9.10 -0.12 4.93
CA ILE A 482 -7.81 0.37 5.45
C ILE A 482 -6.82 0.60 4.31
N SER A 483 -6.64 -0.44 3.50
CA SER A 483 -5.71 -0.47 2.37
C SER A 483 -5.92 0.71 1.41
N ARG A 484 -7.19 0.95 1.03
CA ARG A 484 -7.61 2.05 0.16
C ARG A 484 -7.40 3.41 0.83
N THR A 485 -7.73 3.57 2.11
CA THR A 485 -7.51 4.84 2.83
C THR A 485 -6.03 5.19 3.01
N LEU A 486 -5.16 4.19 3.19
CA LEU A 486 -3.70 4.41 3.25
C LEU A 486 -3.15 4.82 1.89
N ASP A 487 -3.62 4.20 0.81
CA ASP A 487 -3.25 4.58 -0.55
C ASP A 487 -3.71 6.02 -0.89
N HIS A 488 -4.93 6.39 -0.50
CA HIS A 488 -5.40 7.77 -0.59
C HIS A 488 -4.50 8.75 0.14
N PHE A 489 -4.00 8.40 1.34
CA PHE A 489 -3.04 9.24 2.06
C PHE A 489 -1.71 9.37 1.31
N SER A 490 -1.12 8.26 0.85
CA SER A 490 0.17 8.23 0.12
C SER A 490 0.19 9.19 -1.07
N ARG A 491 -0.95 9.35 -1.75
CA ARG A 491 -1.12 10.30 -2.86
C ARG A 491 -0.81 11.75 -2.47
N PHE A 492 -1.20 12.17 -1.26
CA PHE A 492 -1.01 13.55 -0.82
C PHE A 492 0.34 13.80 -0.16
N VAL A 493 1.09 12.76 0.18
CA VAL A 493 2.39 12.90 0.86
C VAL A 493 3.37 13.66 -0.04
N LYS A 494 3.50 13.30 -1.32
CA LYS A 494 4.43 13.99 -2.22
C LYS A 494 4.10 15.48 -2.42
N PRO A 495 2.87 15.87 -2.79
CA PRO A 495 2.53 17.29 -2.92
C PRO A 495 2.76 18.10 -1.64
N VAL A 496 2.46 17.51 -0.47
CA VAL A 496 2.73 18.17 0.82
C VAL A 496 4.24 18.32 1.04
N VAL A 497 5.02 17.26 0.87
CA VAL A 497 6.46 17.26 1.15
C VAL A 497 7.23 18.10 0.13
N GLU A 498 7.07 17.82 -1.16
CA GLU A 498 7.90 18.37 -2.24
C GLU A 498 7.40 19.74 -2.70
N ASP A 499 6.09 19.93 -2.87
CA ASP A 499 5.55 21.18 -3.44
C ASP A 499 5.32 22.22 -2.34
N LYS A 500 4.58 21.88 -1.27
CA LYS A 500 4.25 22.81 -0.17
C LYS A 500 5.44 23.11 0.74
N TYR A 501 6.25 22.10 1.08
CA TYR A 501 7.35 22.24 2.05
C TYR A 501 8.76 22.13 1.47
N HIS A 502 8.89 22.00 0.14
CA HIS A 502 10.16 21.96 -0.58
C HIS A 502 11.15 20.93 -0.05
N GLY A 503 10.66 19.77 0.37
CA GLY A 503 11.43 18.62 0.78
C GLY A 503 11.83 17.72 -0.40
N LEU A 504 12.16 16.48 -0.06
CA LEU A 504 12.36 15.34 -0.94
C LEU A 504 11.68 14.15 -0.30
N LEU A 505 10.68 13.58 -0.97
CA LEU A 505 10.07 12.33 -0.54
C LEU A 505 10.94 11.14 -0.96
N ILE A 506 11.26 10.26 -0.03
CA ILE A 506 11.99 9.01 -0.30
C ILE A 506 11.02 7.84 -0.39
N TYR A 507 10.07 7.75 0.55
CA TYR A 507 9.12 6.66 0.67
C TYR A 507 7.77 7.14 1.21
N ALA A 508 6.68 6.60 0.68
CA ALA A 508 5.32 6.79 1.19
C ALA A 508 4.53 5.50 1.00
N GLY A 509 4.63 4.60 1.97
CA GLY A 509 4.09 3.23 1.93
C GLY A 509 2.64 3.07 2.40
N GLY A 510 1.94 4.17 2.67
CA GLY A 510 0.61 4.19 3.28
C GLY A 510 0.66 4.63 4.73
N ASP A 511 1.23 3.81 5.60
CA ASP A 511 1.43 4.11 7.03
C ASP A 511 2.82 4.67 7.34
N ASP A 512 3.81 4.36 6.52
CA ASP A 512 5.18 4.82 6.67
C ASP A 512 5.52 5.99 5.72
N VAL A 513 6.16 7.04 6.23
CA VAL A 513 6.70 8.15 5.44
C VAL A 513 8.15 8.42 5.80
N LEU A 514 9.01 8.52 4.79
CA LEU A 514 10.39 8.98 4.92
C LEU A 514 10.65 10.15 3.98
N ALA A 515 11.02 11.30 4.53
CA ALA A 515 11.28 12.51 3.76
C ALA A 515 12.47 13.31 4.32
N PHE A 516 13.17 14.02 3.43
CA PHE A 516 14.20 14.98 3.80
C PHE A 516 13.62 16.39 3.61
N LEU A 517 13.68 17.21 4.65
CA LEU A 517 13.05 18.53 4.67
C LEU A 517 14.03 19.62 5.11
N PRO A 518 13.80 20.88 4.69
CA PRO A 518 14.41 22.02 5.36
C PRO A 518 14.06 21.98 6.86
N ALA A 519 15.07 22.18 7.71
CA ALA A 519 14.91 22.12 9.16
C ALA A 519 13.82 23.07 9.70
N ARG A 520 13.60 24.22 9.03
CA ARG A 520 12.57 25.19 9.42
C ARG A 520 11.12 24.76 9.15
N THR A 521 10.89 23.83 8.22
CA THR A 521 9.54 23.45 7.77
C THR A 521 9.09 22.08 8.25
N VAL A 522 10.00 21.27 8.82
CA VAL A 522 9.73 19.87 9.18
C VAL A 522 8.53 19.70 10.11
N PHE A 523 8.39 20.53 11.16
CA PHE A 523 7.27 20.41 12.11
C PHE A 523 5.93 20.78 11.48
N ASN A 524 5.90 21.78 10.60
CA ASN A 524 4.67 22.14 9.87
C ASN A 524 4.28 21.04 8.89
N CYS A 525 5.26 20.47 8.19
CA CYS A 525 5.06 19.33 7.30
C CYS A 525 4.52 18.10 8.07
N ALA A 526 5.15 17.73 9.18
CA ALA A 526 4.69 16.64 10.03
C ALA A 526 3.27 16.87 10.56
N ASN A 527 2.97 18.09 11.03
CA ASN A 527 1.63 18.44 11.50
C ASN A 527 0.58 18.33 10.39
N ASP A 528 0.88 18.78 9.18
CA ASP A 528 -0.06 18.71 8.06
C ASP A 528 -0.27 17.27 7.60
N LEU A 529 0.79 16.49 7.43
CA LEU A 529 0.68 15.05 7.12
C LEU A 529 -0.12 14.31 8.18
N ARG A 530 0.14 14.57 9.47
CA ARG A 530 -0.62 13.99 10.59
C ARG A 530 -2.11 14.31 10.51
N LYS A 531 -2.47 15.55 10.18
CA LYS A 531 -3.86 15.98 10.03
C LYS A 531 -4.53 15.38 8.81
N ILE A 532 -3.82 15.34 7.68
CA ILE A 532 -4.28 14.72 6.43
C ILE A 532 -4.53 13.22 6.63
N TYR A 533 -3.63 12.51 7.31
CA TYR A 533 -3.77 11.07 7.61
C TYR A 533 -5.13 10.72 8.23
N SER A 534 -5.56 11.48 9.24
CA SER A 534 -6.87 11.29 9.89
C SER A 534 -8.03 11.99 9.16
N GLY A 535 -7.75 12.90 8.22
CA GLY A 535 -8.75 13.77 7.59
C GLY A 535 -9.32 14.83 8.52
N ILE A 536 -8.49 15.52 9.30
CA ILE A 536 -8.95 16.49 10.32
C ILE A 536 -8.28 17.86 10.20
N GLY A 537 -8.82 18.85 10.89
CA GLY A 537 -8.11 20.09 11.19
C GLY A 537 -8.09 21.12 10.06
N LYS A 538 -9.00 20.98 9.08
CA LYS A 538 -9.21 21.91 7.96
C LYS A 538 -7.93 22.25 7.21
N VAL A 539 -7.18 21.22 6.84
CA VAL A 539 -5.98 21.40 6.03
C VAL A 539 -6.39 21.60 4.58
N GLU A 540 -6.07 22.76 4.02
CA GLU A 540 -6.22 23.02 2.59
C GLU A 540 -4.91 22.72 1.85
N LEU A 541 -5.03 22.10 0.68
CA LEU A 541 -3.92 21.74 -0.18
C LEU A 541 -4.28 22.03 -1.63
N THR A 542 -3.43 22.79 -2.32
CA THR A 542 -3.52 23.03 -3.76
C THR A 542 -2.45 22.18 -4.45
N ILE A 543 -2.86 21.43 -5.46
CA ILE A 543 -1.99 20.57 -6.26
C ILE A 543 -2.08 21.03 -7.71
N ASP A 544 -0.94 21.34 -8.31
CA ASP A 544 -0.87 21.68 -9.73
C ASP A 544 -0.94 20.37 -10.54
N ALA A 545 -2.13 20.04 -11.04
CA ALA A 545 -2.37 18.79 -11.76
C ALA A 545 -1.75 18.80 -13.16
N ASN A 546 -1.53 19.99 -13.74
CA ASN A 546 -0.77 20.31 -14.94
C ASN A 546 -0.54 21.84 -14.93
N ASP A 547 0.46 22.39 -15.64
CA ASP A 547 0.82 23.84 -15.73
C ASP A 547 -0.34 24.81 -16.06
N LYS A 548 -1.57 24.32 -16.26
CA LYS A 548 -2.79 25.08 -16.57
C LYS A 548 -3.95 24.89 -15.58
N ASN A 549 -3.97 23.84 -14.75
CA ASN A 549 -5.08 23.52 -13.85
C ASN A 549 -4.58 23.14 -12.45
N SER A 550 -4.97 23.93 -11.45
CA SER A 550 -4.78 23.61 -10.04
C SER A 550 -6.01 22.90 -9.47
N GLU A 551 -5.81 21.85 -8.69
CA GLU A 551 -6.85 21.18 -7.93
C GLU A 551 -6.73 21.56 -6.45
N GLU A 552 -7.86 21.91 -5.83
CA GLU A 552 -7.91 22.27 -4.41
C GLU A 552 -8.58 21.15 -3.61
N TYR A 553 -7.96 20.79 -2.49
CA TYR A 553 -8.37 19.74 -1.57
C TYR A 553 -8.50 20.29 -0.14
N LEU A 554 -9.48 19.78 0.61
CA LEU A 554 -9.70 20.10 2.01
C LEU A 554 -9.81 18.81 2.82
N PHE A 555 -9.10 18.73 3.94
CA PHE A 555 -9.15 17.61 4.87
C PHE A 555 -9.83 18.05 6.16
N ASP A 556 -11.03 17.55 6.41
CA ASP A 556 -11.80 17.81 7.61
C ASP A 556 -12.84 16.71 7.85
N GLN A 557 -13.32 16.58 9.10
CA GLN A 557 -14.42 15.66 9.44
C GLN A 557 -14.20 14.20 8.97
N GLU A 558 -12.96 13.73 9.01
CA GLU A 558 -12.54 12.38 8.57
C GLU A 558 -12.63 12.14 7.05
N LEU A 559 -12.79 13.21 6.27
CA LEU A 559 -12.98 13.18 4.83
C LEU A 559 -11.90 13.99 4.10
N CYS A 560 -11.63 13.60 2.87
CA CYS A 560 -11.03 14.45 1.86
C CYS A 560 -12.15 15.03 0.99
N PHE A 561 -12.12 16.34 0.78
CA PHE A 561 -13.01 17.06 -0.12
C PHE A 561 -12.21 17.60 -1.31
N LYS A 562 -12.83 17.64 -2.49
CA LYS A 562 -12.32 18.31 -3.68
C LYS A 562 -13.18 19.53 -3.99
N LYS A 563 -12.54 20.64 -4.36
CA LYS A 563 -13.26 21.86 -4.77
C LYS A 563 -13.68 21.77 -6.24
N GLU A 564 -14.94 22.05 -6.51
CA GLU A 564 -15.49 22.16 -7.86
C GLU A 564 -16.51 23.31 -7.90
N ASN A 565 -16.40 24.23 -8.87
CA ASN A 565 -17.29 25.39 -9.01
C ASN A 565 -17.49 26.17 -7.69
N GLU A 566 -16.39 26.46 -6.98
CA GLU A 566 -16.37 27.15 -5.67
C GLU A 566 -17.05 26.40 -4.51
N LYS A 567 -17.36 25.11 -4.66
CA LYS A 567 -17.99 24.27 -3.61
C LYS A 567 -17.13 23.05 -3.30
N TRP A 568 -17.10 22.66 -2.03
CA TRP A 568 -16.40 21.47 -1.55
C TRP A 568 -17.29 20.23 -1.66
N PHE A 569 -16.80 19.21 -2.33
CA PHE A 569 -17.48 17.92 -2.48
C PHE A 569 -16.66 16.81 -1.84
N PRO A 570 -17.27 15.95 -1.00
CA PRO A 570 -16.56 14.83 -0.41
C PRO A 570 -16.09 13.86 -1.50
N LEU A 571 -14.82 13.46 -1.44
CA LEU A 571 -14.19 12.59 -2.42
C LEU A 571 -14.05 11.16 -1.89
N PHE A 572 -13.46 11.00 -0.70
CA PHE A 572 -13.33 9.71 0.01
C PHE A 572 -13.07 9.90 1.51
N PRO A 573 -13.29 8.87 2.34
CA PRO A 573 -12.86 8.87 3.74
C PRO A 573 -11.34 8.76 3.88
N MET A 574 -10.81 9.31 4.98
CA MET A 574 -9.41 9.15 5.42
C MET A 574 -9.33 8.07 6.52
N MET A 575 -8.22 7.96 7.27
CA MET A 575 -8.10 6.94 8.33
C MET A 575 -9.01 7.20 9.54
N GLY A 576 -9.52 8.42 9.68
CA GLY A 576 -10.46 8.82 10.73
C GLY A 576 -9.80 9.29 12.02
N VAL A 577 -10.61 9.89 12.91
CA VAL A 577 -10.10 10.61 14.11
C VAL A 577 -9.41 9.73 15.14
N LYS A 578 -9.69 8.41 15.13
CA LYS A 578 -9.09 7.44 16.06
C LYS A 578 -7.72 6.95 15.59
N ALA A 579 -7.42 7.10 14.30
CA ALA A 579 -6.15 6.72 13.71
C ALA A 579 -5.19 7.91 13.77
N THR A 580 -3.97 7.66 14.23
CA THR A 580 -2.96 8.68 14.46
C THR A 580 -1.64 8.22 13.84
N MET A 581 -0.73 9.16 13.63
CA MET A 581 0.59 8.93 13.05
C MET A 581 1.60 9.67 13.95
N SER A 582 2.79 9.14 14.15
CA SER A 582 3.82 9.77 15.00
C SER A 582 5.15 10.00 14.28
#